data_AF-A0A7Z9TXX6-F1
#
_entry.id   AF-A0A7Z9TXX6-F1
#
_cell.length_a   1.000
_cell.length_b   1.000
_cell.length_c   1.000
_cell.angle_alpha   90.00
_cell.angle_beta   90.00
_cell.angle_gamma   90.00
#
_symmetry.space_group_name_H-M   'P 1'
#
loop_
_entity.id
_entity.type
_entity.pdbx_description
1 polymer ?
#
loop_
_entity_poly.entity_id
_entity_poly.type
_entity_poly.pdbx_seq_one_letter_code
_entity_poly.pdbx_strand_id
1 'polypeptide(L)'
;MLAINNTTILIGLIAGISSTALAKPKKFEEVNQGYTKVVSTIDGATSLFGLWKNAKEQQLLAELPRGWERKKFFIAVTPSAGVKFAGLQGNEAYIYLRKYNDRLAFIKPEISVRSTGDQSSKDSVDTIFTDTVMIDVPIIATGPNGQPVIDLDYLLVNNASKIAGPVARGVNSKLVSITKAKSFPKNLEVAFEMPTSGGLFKTIHYSISEVPERGSYKPRKADERVGYFGTAFRDLGQYHDEDKWVHYINRWDLQKRDPKLSLSPPKKTNCFLY
;
A
#
# COMPACT_ATOMS: atom_id res chain seq x y z
N MET A 1 -27.92 -61.79 34.83
CA MET A 1 -26.50 -61.38 34.69
C MET A 1 -26.40 -60.66 33.36
N LEU A 2 -26.59 -59.34 33.37
CA LEU A 2 -26.69 -58.50 32.16
C LEU A 2 -25.32 -57.87 31.89
N ALA A 3 -24.71 -58.17 30.74
CA ALA A 3 -23.43 -57.62 30.33
C ALA A 3 -23.62 -56.21 29.74
N ILE A 4 -22.90 -55.23 30.29
CA ILE A 4 -22.88 -53.84 29.80
C ILE A 4 -21.64 -53.69 28.90
N ASN A 5 -21.87 -53.48 27.61
CA ASN A 5 -20.82 -53.15 26.64
C ASN A 5 -20.47 -51.66 26.76
N ASN A 6 -19.23 -51.36 27.16
CA ASN A 6 -18.68 -50.00 27.18
C ASN A 6 -18.17 -49.61 25.79
N THR A 7 -19.02 -48.97 24.99
CA THR A 7 -18.62 -48.32 23.73
C THR A 7 -17.93 -46.99 24.05
N THR A 8 -16.63 -46.92 23.85
CA THR A 8 -15.85 -45.68 24.00
C THR A 8 -15.95 -44.88 22.70
N ILE A 9 -16.68 -43.76 22.72
CA ILE A 9 -16.77 -42.82 21.60
C ILE A 9 -15.57 -41.86 21.69
N LEU A 10 -14.62 -41.97 20.77
CA LEU A 10 -13.61 -40.94 20.55
C LEU A 10 -14.30 -39.72 19.89
N ILE A 11 -14.42 -38.63 20.63
CA ILE A 11 -14.80 -37.33 20.09
C ILE A 11 -13.54 -36.73 19.44
N GLY A 12 -13.48 -36.78 18.11
CA GLY A 12 -12.48 -36.06 17.32
C GLY A 12 -12.64 -34.56 17.49
N LEU A 13 -11.61 -33.89 18.03
CA LEU A 13 -11.57 -32.45 18.16
C LEU A 13 -11.35 -31.83 16.77
N ILE A 14 -12.42 -31.48 16.08
CA ILE A 14 -12.36 -30.62 14.90
C ILE A 14 -12.01 -29.22 15.39
N ALA A 15 -10.76 -28.81 15.22
CA ALA A 15 -10.32 -27.44 15.48
C ALA A 15 -10.92 -26.50 14.44
N GLY A 16 -12.17 -26.08 14.68
CA GLY A 16 -12.77 -24.95 13.98
C GLY A 16 -12.06 -23.67 14.39
N ILE A 17 -11.33 -23.05 13.46
CA ILE A 17 -10.77 -21.72 13.67
C ILE A 17 -11.94 -20.72 13.57
N SER A 18 -12.51 -20.38 14.71
CA SER A 18 -13.41 -19.25 14.85
C SER A 18 -13.17 -18.57 16.19
N SER A 19 -12.34 -17.53 16.16
CA SER A 19 -12.69 -16.19 16.67
C SER A 19 -11.45 -15.31 16.69
N THR A 20 -11.66 -14.10 16.17
CA THR A 20 -10.76 -12.96 16.19
C THR A 20 -10.53 -12.49 17.64
N ALA A 21 -9.41 -12.88 18.23
CA ALA A 21 -8.85 -12.31 19.44
C ALA A 21 -7.35 -12.04 19.22
N LEU A 22 -6.78 -11.08 19.95
CA LEU A 22 -5.37 -10.64 19.90
C LEU A 22 -4.36 -11.80 19.99
N ALA A 23 -4.14 -12.52 18.90
CA ALA A 23 -3.09 -13.51 18.83
C ALA A 23 -1.76 -12.77 18.71
N LYS A 24 -0.90 -12.91 19.72
CA LYS A 24 0.49 -12.45 19.65
C LYS A 24 1.14 -12.97 18.37
N PRO A 25 2.08 -12.22 17.76
CA PRO A 25 2.80 -12.67 16.59
C PRO A 25 3.40 -14.06 16.82
N LYS A 26 3.17 -14.97 15.88
CA LYS A 26 3.71 -16.34 15.93
C LYS A 26 5.16 -16.36 15.46
N LYS A 27 5.81 -17.51 15.61
CA LYS A 27 7.11 -17.75 14.97
C LYS A 27 6.95 -17.78 13.45
N PHE A 28 7.94 -17.26 12.73
CA PHE A 28 7.87 -17.18 11.27
C PHE A 28 7.76 -18.57 10.63
N GLU A 29 8.46 -19.55 11.18
CA GLU A 29 8.50 -20.93 10.70
C GLU A 29 7.13 -21.60 10.76
N GLU A 30 6.28 -21.22 11.72
CA GLU A 30 4.91 -21.71 11.85
C GLU A 30 3.99 -21.08 10.81
N VAL A 31 4.18 -19.80 10.52
CA VAL A 31 3.34 -19.05 9.57
C VAL A 31 3.75 -19.31 8.13
N ASN A 32 5.02 -19.62 7.88
CA ASN A 32 5.58 -19.86 6.55
C ASN A 32 5.47 -21.32 6.09
N GLN A 33 4.74 -22.18 6.81
CA GLN A 33 4.56 -23.58 6.40
C GLN A 33 3.79 -23.66 5.07
N GLY A 34 4.35 -24.34 4.06
CA GLY A 34 3.75 -24.43 2.73
C GLY A 34 3.95 -23.21 1.83
N TYR A 35 4.67 -22.19 2.31
CA TYR A 35 5.01 -20.99 1.56
C TYR A 35 6.39 -21.08 0.93
N THR A 36 6.49 -20.63 -0.32
CA THR A 36 7.75 -20.52 -1.05
C THR A 36 8.15 -19.06 -1.19
N LYS A 37 9.40 -18.71 -0.89
CA LYS A 37 9.92 -17.36 -1.07
C LYS A 37 9.91 -16.98 -2.55
N VAL A 38 9.37 -15.81 -2.86
CA VAL A 38 9.32 -15.27 -4.22
C VAL A 38 10.60 -14.48 -4.50
N VAL A 39 11.38 -14.94 -5.48
CA VAL A 39 12.57 -14.24 -5.98
C VAL A 39 12.20 -13.57 -7.29
N SER A 40 12.26 -12.23 -7.34
CA SER A 40 11.80 -11.44 -8.50
C SER A 40 12.93 -10.76 -9.28
N THR A 41 14.13 -10.77 -8.75
CA THR A 41 15.34 -10.16 -9.33
C THR A 41 16.33 -11.27 -9.67
N ILE A 42 16.79 -11.32 -10.92
CA ILE A 42 17.77 -12.32 -11.39
C ILE A 42 19.15 -12.04 -10.78
N ASP A 43 19.47 -10.75 -10.59
CA ASP A 43 20.77 -10.29 -10.09
C ASP A 43 20.92 -10.35 -8.56
N GLY A 44 19.96 -10.96 -7.86
CA GLY A 44 19.96 -11.04 -6.39
C GLY A 44 19.74 -9.70 -5.67
N ALA A 45 19.41 -8.63 -6.40
CA ALA A 45 19.11 -7.33 -5.81
C ALA A 45 18.00 -7.46 -4.75
N THR A 46 18.22 -6.86 -3.59
CA THR A 46 17.29 -6.96 -2.46
C THR A 46 15.94 -6.37 -2.82
N SER A 47 14.89 -7.20 -2.72
CA SER A 47 13.51 -6.77 -2.87
C SER A 47 13.08 -5.79 -1.78
N LEU A 48 12.19 -4.85 -2.12
CA LEU A 48 11.64 -3.90 -1.15
C LEU A 48 10.89 -4.63 -0.03
N PHE A 49 10.05 -5.60 -0.41
CA PHE A 49 9.35 -6.48 0.54
C PHE A 49 9.87 -7.90 0.42
N GLY A 50 10.07 -8.59 1.55
CA GLY A 50 10.14 -10.04 1.54
C GLY A 50 8.78 -10.58 1.13
N LEU A 51 8.72 -11.46 0.13
CA LEU A 51 7.44 -11.95 -0.40
C LEU A 51 7.46 -13.48 -0.40
N TRP A 52 6.38 -14.08 0.08
CA TRP A 52 6.18 -15.52 0.09
C TRP A 52 4.82 -15.88 -0.48
N LYS A 53 4.75 -17.00 -1.21
CA LYS A 53 3.54 -17.47 -1.87
C LYS A 53 3.25 -18.91 -1.48
N ASN A 54 2.02 -19.18 -1.05
CA ASN A 54 1.46 -20.52 -0.99
C ASN A 54 0.62 -20.76 -2.25
N ALA A 55 1.14 -21.57 -3.18
CA ALA A 55 0.46 -21.83 -4.45
C ALA A 55 -0.76 -22.75 -4.31
N LYS A 56 -0.84 -23.57 -3.26
CA LYS A 56 -1.99 -24.46 -3.04
C LYS A 56 -3.19 -23.69 -2.50
N GLU A 57 -2.93 -22.79 -1.54
CA GLU A 57 -3.98 -22.02 -0.87
C GLU A 57 -4.24 -20.65 -1.49
N GLN A 58 -3.46 -20.27 -2.52
CA GLN A 58 -3.54 -18.95 -3.16
C GLN A 58 -3.36 -17.80 -2.18
N GLN A 59 -2.37 -17.91 -1.28
CA GLN A 59 -2.07 -16.90 -0.25
C GLN A 59 -0.70 -16.24 -0.46
N LEU A 60 -0.56 -15.01 0.02
CA LEU A 60 0.64 -14.19 -0.01
C LEU A 60 0.96 -13.59 1.36
N LEU A 61 2.23 -13.69 1.75
CA LEU A 61 2.77 -12.98 2.92
C LEU A 61 3.80 -11.96 2.48
N ALA A 62 3.82 -10.81 3.17
CA ALA A 62 4.82 -9.78 2.97
C ALA A 62 5.54 -9.42 4.28
N GLU A 63 6.87 -9.44 4.24
CA GLU A 63 7.73 -8.84 5.26
C GLU A 63 8.07 -7.41 4.84
N LEU A 64 7.90 -6.45 5.77
CA LEU A 64 8.20 -5.05 5.53
C LEU A 64 9.70 -4.82 5.25
N PRO A 65 10.06 -3.78 4.45
CA PRO A 65 11.45 -3.36 4.30
C PRO A 65 12.09 -2.96 5.63
N ARG A 66 13.41 -3.03 5.71
CA ARG A 66 14.16 -2.38 6.81
C ARG A 66 13.92 -0.87 6.80
N GLY A 67 13.71 -0.30 8.00
CA GLY A 67 13.45 1.12 8.18
C GLY A 67 12.10 1.58 7.63
N TRP A 68 11.13 0.66 7.51
CA TRP A 68 9.77 0.94 7.04
C TRP A 68 9.10 2.07 7.84
N GLU A 69 9.47 2.28 9.10
CA GLU A 69 8.95 3.34 9.97
C GLU A 69 9.21 4.76 9.44
N ARG A 70 10.29 4.92 8.66
CA ARG A 70 10.69 6.20 8.07
C ARG A 70 10.30 6.32 6.61
N LYS A 71 9.86 5.22 6.00
CA LYS A 71 9.48 5.16 4.59
C LYS A 71 8.03 5.59 4.42
N LYS A 72 7.75 6.14 3.25
CA LYS A 72 6.40 6.41 2.78
C LYS A 72 6.16 5.55 1.55
N PHE A 73 4.92 5.12 1.36
CA PHE A 73 4.55 4.23 0.27
C PHE A 73 3.45 4.85 -0.56
N PHE A 74 3.47 4.57 -1.85
CA PHE A 74 2.41 4.89 -2.77
C PHE A 74 1.76 3.59 -3.25
N ILE A 75 0.47 3.44 -2.96
CA ILE A 75 -0.35 2.32 -3.44
C ILE A 75 -1.10 2.81 -4.66
N ALA A 76 -0.88 2.17 -5.80
CA ALA A 76 -1.64 2.38 -7.02
C ALA A 76 -2.44 1.12 -7.35
N VAL A 77 -3.73 1.30 -7.65
CA VAL A 77 -4.63 0.21 -8.00
C VAL A 77 -5.05 0.34 -9.46
N THR A 78 -4.94 -0.76 -10.22
CA THR A 78 -5.38 -0.80 -11.61
C THR A 78 -6.26 -2.03 -11.85
N PRO A 79 -7.47 -1.89 -12.39
CA PRO A 79 -8.20 -3.01 -12.94
C PRO A 79 -7.53 -3.44 -14.25
N SER A 80 -6.95 -4.64 -14.27
CA SER A 80 -6.22 -5.16 -15.45
C SER A 80 -7.10 -5.97 -16.39
N ALA A 81 -8.21 -6.53 -15.91
CA ALA A 81 -9.16 -7.30 -16.72
C ALA A 81 -10.57 -7.30 -16.09
N GLY A 82 -11.61 -7.52 -16.91
CA GLY A 82 -12.99 -7.72 -16.43
C GLY A 82 -13.83 -6.46 -16.21
N VAL A 83 -13.38 -5.30 -16.70
CA VAL A 83 -14.12 -4.02 -16.68
C VAL A 83 -14.07 -3.33 -18.02
N LYS A 84 -15.09 -2.54 -18.36
CA LYS A 84 -15.15 -1.75 -19.62
C LYS A 84 -14.00 -0.74 -19.77
N PHE A 85 -13.34 -0.37 -18.67
CA PHE A 85 -12.20 0.57 -18.63
C PHE A 85 -10.94 -0.11 -18.06
N ALA A 86 -10.56 -1.27 -18.62
CA ALA A 86 -9.32 -1.94 -18.21
C ALA A 86 -8.11 -1.05 -18.51
N GLY A 87 -7.21 -0.88 -17.54
CA GLY A 87 -6.04 -0.01 -17.64
C GLY A 87 -6.24 1.44 -17.16
N LEU A 88 -7.46 1.85 -16.80
CA LEU A 88 -7.68 3.14 -16.14
C LEU A 88 -7.20 3.07 -14.68
N GLN A 89 -6.41 4.05 -14.23
CA GLN A 89 -5.96 4.12 -12.84
C GLN A 89 -7.18 4.19 -11.90
N GLY A 90 -7.23 3.25 -10.97
CA GLY A 90 -8.24 3.16 -9.94
C GLY A 90 -7.88 4.01 -8.73
N ASN A 91 -8.15 3.49 -7.53
CA ASN A 91 -7.81 4.19 -6.30
C ASN A 91 -6.28 4.30 -6.13
N GLU A 92 -5.86 5.37 -5.47
CA GLU A 92 -4.47 5.58 -5.08
C GLU A 92 -4.36 6.06 -3.64
N ALA A 93 -3.22 5.80 -3.01
CA ALA A 93 -2.97 6.22 -1.65
C ALA A 93 -1.49 6.51 -1.42
N TYR A 94 -1.19 7.73 -1.01
CA TYR A 94 0.06 8.08 -0.35
C TYR A 94 -0.08 7.77 1.14
N ILE A 95 0.79 6.92 1.68
CA ILE A 95 0.68 6.45 3.06
C ILE A 95 2.03 6.39 3.76
N TYR A 96 1.98 6.36 5.08
CA TYR A 96 3.04 5.85 5.92
C TYR A 96 2.47 4.78 6.85
N LEU A 97 3.36 4.01 7.48
CA LEU A 97 2.97 2.92 8.36
C LEU A 97 3.32 3.27 9.80
N ARG A 98 2.50 2.84 10.75
CA ARG A 98 2.78 2.99 12.19
C ARG A 98 2.38 1.73 12.93
N LYS A 99 3.28 1.22 13.77
CA LYS A 99 3.03 0.05 14.61
C LYS A 99 2.28 0.46 15.88
N TYR A 100 1.25 -0.31 16.21
CA TYR A 100 0.48 -0.22 17.43
C TYR A 100 0.40 -1.62 18.05
N ASN A 101 1.25 -1.90 19.03
CA ASN A 101 1.40 -3.24 19.62
C ASN A 101 1.61 -4.30 18.51
N ASP A 102 0.72 -5.28 18.40
CA ASP A 102 0.78 -6.37 17.43
C ASP A 102 0.03 -6.05 16.12
N ARG A 103 -0.21 -4.77 15.84
CA ARG A 103 -0.90 -4.30 14.63
C ARG A 103 -0.11 -3.22 13.92
N LEU A 104 -0.36 -3.10 12.62
CA LEU A 104 0.25 -2.12 11.75
C LEU A 104 -0.83 -1.30 11.09
N ALA A 105 -0.85 0.01 11.35
CA ALA A 105 -1.77 0.95 10.74
C ALA A 105 -1.17 1.52 9.45
N PHE A 106 -1.99 1.56 8.41
CA PHE A 106 -1.74 2.22 7.12
C PHE A 106 -2.42 3.58 7.17
N ILE A 107 -1.63 4.65 7.18
CA ILE A 107 -2.11 6.00 7.50
C ILE A 107 -1.88 6.91 6.29
N LYS A 108 -2.94 7.59 5.86
CA LYS A 108 -2.86 8.66 4.86
C LYS A 108 -2.54 9.97 5.58
N PRO A 109 -1.42 10.63 5.27
CA PRO A 109 -1.14 11.93 5.84
C PRO A 109 -2.10 12.98 5.28
N GLU A 110 -2.48 13.93 6.13
CA GLU A 110 -3.25 15.10 5.69
C GLU A 110 -2.31 16.08 4.98
N ILE A 111 -2.51 16.24 3.67
CA ILE A 111 -1.62 17.03 2.80
C ILE A 111 -2.35 18.18 2.11
N SER A 112 -3.68 18.24 2.25
CA SER A 112 -4.55 19.21 1.60
C SER A 112 -4.66 20.52 2.37
N VAL A 113 -4.33 20.54 3.66
CA VAL A 113 -4.33 21.75 4.49
C VAL A 113 -3.00 21.91 5.22
N ARG A 114 -2.46 23.14 5.22
CA ARG A 114 -1.18 23.50 5.86
C ARG A 114 -1.27 24.92 6.41
N SER A 115 -0.27 25.35 7.19
CA SER A 115 -0.11 26.77 7.55
C SER A 115 1.34 27.22 7.34
N THR A 116 1.51 28.36 6.68
CA THR A 116 2.79 29.09 6.63
C THR A 116 2.89 30.23 7.66
N GLY A 117 1.86 30.38 8.51
CA GLY A 117 1.79 31.43 9.54
C GLY A 117 2.74 31.21 10.73
N ASP A 118 2.39 31.84 11.84
CA ASP A 118 3.10 31.69 13.11
C ASP A 118 2.97 30.27 13.69
N GLN A 119 3.70 30.00 14.78
CA GLN A 119 3.69 28.66 15.38
C GLN A 119 2.29 28.25 15.88
N SER A 120 1.54 29.20 16.45
CA SER A 120 0.18 28.95 16.93
C SER A 120 -0.76 28.52 15.81
N SER A 121 -0.66 29.15 14.63
CA SER A 121 -1.42 28.76 13.44
C SER A 121 -1.06 27.35 12.96
N LYS A 122 0.24 27.02 12.94
CA LYS A 122 0.72 25.67 12.57
C LYS A 122 0.21 24.60 13.52
N ASP A 123 0.36 24.81 14.82
CA ASP A 123 -0.08 23.87 15.85
C ASP A 123 -1.61 23.67 15.81
N SER A 124 -2.36 24.74 15.54
CA SER A 124 -3.82 24.67 15.37
C SER A 124 -4.20 23.84 14.14
N VAL A 125 -3.55 24.06 13.00
CA VAL A 125 -3.79 23.26 11.79
C VAL A 125 -3.45 21.79 12.04
N ASP A 126 -2.29 21.48 12.62
CA ASP A 126 -1.87 20.10 12.90
C ASP A 126 -2.80 19.39 13.89
N THR A 127 -3.44 20.14 14.81
CA THR A 127 -4.42 19.61 15.76
C THR A 127 -5.77 19.32 15.12
N ILE A 128 -6.22 20.19 14.20
CA ILE A 128 -7.54 20.09 13.57
C ILE A 128 -7.53 19.13 12.39
N PHE A 129 -6.49 19.19 11.55
CA PHE A 129 -6.37 18.47 10.30
C PHE A 129 -5.46 17.25 10.47
N THR A 130 -6.01 16.24 11.14
CA THR A 130 -5.26 15.03 11.49
C THR A 130 -5.18 14.02 10.34
N ASP A 131 -4.12 13.23 10.33
CA ASP A 131 -3.96 12.09 9.45
C ASP A 131 -5.10 11.05 9.58
N THR A 132 -5.38 10.32 8.50
CA THR A 132 -6.46 9.33 8.46
C THR A 132 -5.92 7.90 8.47
N VAL A 133 -6.36 7.09 9.44
CA VAL A 133 -6.10 5.64 9.43
C VAL A 133 -6.99 5.00 8.36
N MET A 134 -6.37 4.50 7.30
CA MET A 134 -7.08 3.87 6.17
C MET A 134 -7.49 2.42 6.52
N ILE A 135 -6.55 1.67 7.09
CA ILE A 135 -6.74 0.30 7.52
C ILE A 135 -5.64 -0.06 8.53
N ASP A 136 -5.92 -1.01 9.39
CA ASP A 136 -4.90 -1.66 10.20
C ASP A 136 -4.92 -3.18 9.96
N VAL A 137 -3.75 -3.80 10.02
CA VAL A 137 -3.56 -5.24 9.80
C VAL A 137 -2.80 -5.86 10.97
N PRO A 138 -3.07 -7.13 11.32
CA PRO A 138 -2.30 -7.82 12.33
C PRO A 138 -0.85 -8.08 11.85
N ILE A 139 0.10 -7.97 12.78
CA ILE A 139 1.46 -8.47 12.59
C ILE A 139 1.44 -9.96 12.93
N ILE A 140 1.57 -10.81 11.92
CA ILE A 140 1.37 -12.26 12.10
C ILE A 140 2.64 -12.98 12.55
N ALA A 141 3.82 -12.42 12.24
CA ALA A 141 5.12 -12.93 12.64
C ALA A 141 6.19 -11.83 12.55
N THR A 142 7.39 -12.13 13.07
CA THR A 142 8.62 -11.38 12.75
C THR A 142 9.41 -12.18 11.72
N GLY A 143 9.68 -11.59 10.56
CA GLY A 143 10.28 -12.29 9.44
C GLY A 143 11.79 -12.45 9.55
N PRO A 144 12.42 -13.12 8.56
CA PRO A 144 13.85 -13.41 8.56
C PRO A 144 14.76 -12.17 8.57
N ASN A 145 14.27 -11.01 8.12
CA ASN A 145 14.99 -9.74 8.19
C ASN A 145 14.73 -8.97 9.49
N GLY A 146 14.02 -9.58 10.44
CA GLY A 146 13.65 -9.00 11.73
C GLY A 146 12.51 -7.98 11.62
N GLN A 147 11.79 -7.94 10.50
CA GLN A 147 10.74 -6.97 10.26
C GLN A 147 9.34 -7.59 10.41
N PRO A 148 8.29 -6.78 10.65
CA PRO A 148 6.92 -7.28 10.71
C PRO A 148 6.51 -8.00 9.43
N VAL A 149 5.87 -9.16 9.58
CA VAL A 149 5.20 -9.88 8.49
C VAL A 149 3.71 -9.62 8.58
N ILE A 150 3.09 -9.35 7.43
CA ILE A 150 1.66 -9.13 7.26
C ILE A 150 1.10 -10.11 6.23
N ASP A 151 -0.19 -10.40 6.38
CA ASP A 151 -1.00 -11.16 5.42
C ASP A 151 -1.48 -10.20 4.31
N LEU A 152 -1.05 -10.44 3.07
CA LEU A 152 -1.44 -9.61 1.93
C LEU A 152 -2.86 -9.92 1.45
N ASP A 153 -3.37 -11.12 1.67
CA ASP A 153 -4.77 -11.45 1.38
C ASP A 153 -5.69 -10.69 2.31
N TYR A 154 -5.35 -10.61 3.59
CA TYR A 154 -6.08 -9.77 4.54
C TYR A 154 -6.10 -8.30 4.09
N LEU A 155 -4.95 -7.75 3.67
CA LEU A 155 -4.83 -6.36 3.25
C LEU A 155 -5.51 -6.06 1.91
N LEU A 156 -5.26 -6.86 0.88
CA LEU A 156 -5.55 -6.52 -0.53
C LEU A 156 -6.74 -7.28 -1.12
N VAL A 157 -7.16 -8.39 -0.51
CA VAL A 157 -8.27 -9.23 -0.98
C VAL A 157 -9.47 -9.07 -0.07
N ASN A 158 -9.33 -9.38 1.23
CA ASN A 158 -10.42 -9.30 2.21
C ASN A 158 -10.85 -7.85 2.46
N ASN A 159 -9.91 -6.91 2.42
CA ASN A 159 -10.16 -5.48 2.57
C ASN A 159 -10.00 -4.71 1.25
N ALA A 160 -10.16 -5.39 0.10
CA ALA A 160 -10.04 -4.78 -1.22
C ALA A 160 -10.93 -3.54 -1.37
N SER A 161 -12.13 -3.51 -0.77
CA SER A 161 -13.02 -2.33 -0.83
C SER A 161 -12.41 -1.07 -0.19
N LYS A 162 -11.56 -1.21 0.83
CA LYS A 162 -10.86 -0.09 1.48
C LYS A 162 -9.65 0.38 0.66
N ILE A 163 -8.94 -0.56 0.01
CA ILE A 163 -7.70 -0.26 -0.73
C ILE A 163 -7.97 0.09 -2.20
N ALA A 164 -8.73 -0.75 -2.91
CA ALA A 164 -9.09 -0.57 -4.31
C ALA A 164 -10.35 0.26 -4.53
N GLY A 165 -11.11 0.58 -3.47
CA GLY A 165 -12.28 1.43 -3.58
C GLY A 165 -13.33 0.86 -4.54
N PRO A 166 -13.92 1.68 -5.43
CA PRO A 166 -14.93 1.23 -6.40
C PRO A 166 -14.46 0.09 -7.31
N VAL A 167 -13.16 -0.06 -7.56
CA VAL A 167 -12.61 -1.14 -8.42
C VAL A 167 -12.92 -2.51 -7.82
N ALA A 168 -12.87 -2.65 -6.51
CA ALA A 168 -13.21 -3.89 -5.80
C ALA A 168 -14.70 -4.10 -5.55
N ARG A 169 -15.59 -3.21 -6.02
CA ARG A 169 -17.03 -3.39 -5.83
C ARG A 169 -17.49 -4.71 -6.46
N GLY A 170 -18.19 -5.50 -5.64
CA GLY A 170 -18.82 -6.75 -6.04
C GLY A 170 -17.87 -7.93 -6.28
N VAL A 171 -16.57 -7.83 -5.94
CA VAL A 171 -15.67 -9.00 -6.02
C VAL A 171 -15.94 -9.97 -4.88
N ASN A 172 -15.86 -11.26 -5.16
CA ASN A 172 -15.93 -12.31 -4.17
C ASN A 172 -14.51 -12.73 -3.76
N SER A 173 -14.07 -12.24 -2.59
CA SER A 173 -12.75 -12.52 -2.03
C SER A 173 -12.51 -14.00 -1.66
N LYS A 174 -13.57 -14.81 -1.53
CA LYS A 174 -13.45 -16.24 -1.21
C LYS A 174 -12.96 -17.09 -2.38
N LEU A 175 -13.06 -16.56 -3.61
CA LEU A 175 -12.68 -17.24 -4.84
C LEU A 175 -11.55 -16.46 -5.50
N VAL A 176 -10.40 -16.39 -4.83
CA VAL A 176 -9.23 -15.63 -5.29
C VAL A 176 -8.22 -16.53 -6.00
N SER A 177 -7.62 -16.00 -7.06
CA SER A 177 -6.47 -16.59 -7.75
C SER A 177 -5.36 -15.56 -7.89
N ILE A 178 -4.13 -15.93 -7.53
CA ILE A 178 -2.96 -15.06 -7.65
C ILE A 178 -2.42 -15.13 -9.08
N THR A 179 -2.65 -14.08 -9.86
CA THR A 179 -2.17 -13.97 -11.25
C THR A 179 -0.75 -13.39 -11.34
N LYS A 180 -0.36 -12.54 -10.39
CA LYS A 180 0.98 -11.94 -10.33
C LYS A 180 1.42 -11.77 -8.88
N ALA A 181 2.69 -12.09 -8.61
CA ALA A 181 3.33 -11.83 -7.32
C ALA A 181 4.82 -11.61 -7.56
N LYS A 182 5.29 -10.35 -7.49
CA LYS A 182 6.69 -9.97 -7.67
C LYS A 182 7.05 -8.84 -6.72
N SER A 183 8.25 -8.86 -6.15
CA SER A 183 8.78 -7.80 -5.29
C SER A 183 10.14 -7.35 -5.81
N PHE A 184 10.19 -6.14 -6.36
CA PHE A 184 11.38 -5.50 -6.90
C PHE A 184 12.02 -4.56 -5.86
N PRO A 185 13.22 -4.02 -6.10
CA PRO A 185 13.90 -3.17 -5.13
C PRO A 185 13.17 -1.88 -4.74
N LYS A 186 12.22 -1.41 -5.56
CA LYS A 186 11.50 -0.15 -5.33
C LYS A 186 9.98 -0.29 -5.23
N ASN A 187 9.44 -1.47 -5.53
CA ASN A 187 8.01 -1.71 -5.59
C ASN A 187 7.65 -3.19 -5.46
N LEU A 188 6.48 -3.42 -4.88
CA LEU A 188 5.79 -4.70 -4.84
C LEU A 188 4.65 -4.67 -5.87
N GLU A 189 4.57 -5.71 -6.69
CA GLU A 189 3.60 -5.86 -7.77
C GLU A 189 2.82 -7.17 -7.59
N VAL A 190 1.56 -7.08 -7.18
CA VAL A 190 0.69 -8.22 -6.94
C VAL A 190 -0.64 -8.06 -7.66
N ALA A 191 -1.20 -9.14 -8.18
CA ALA A 191 -2.49 -9.12 -8.85
C ALA A 191 -3.32 -10.35 -8.49
N PHE A 192 -4.61 -10.09 -8.31
CA PHE A 192 -5.60 -11.07 -7.87
C PHE A 192 -6.76 -11.07 -8.85
N GLU A 193 -7.11 -12.25 -9.36
CA GLU A 193 -8.33 -12.49 -10.10
C GLU A 193 -9.42 -12.99 -9.16
N MET A 194 -10.59 -12.37 -9.24
CA MET A 194 -11.75 -12.71 -8.43
C MET A 194 -13.03 -12.63 -9.28
N PRO A 195 -14.00 -13.54 -9.10
CA PRO A 195 -15.29 -13.42 -9.73
C PRO A 195 -16.08 -12.27 -9.08
N THR A 196 -16.87 -11.60 -9.90
CA THR A 196 -17.79 -10.55 -9.47
C THR A 196 -19.17 -11.12 -9.21
N SER A 197 -20.01 -10.39 -8.48
CA SER A 197 -21.43 -10.72 -8.27
C SER A 197 -22.22 -10.84 -9.59
N GLY A 198 -21.72 -10.25 -10.68
CA GLY A 198 -22.29 -10.38 -12.03
C GLY A 198 -21.78 -11.59 -12.82
N GLY A 199 -21.02 -12.50 -12.22
CA GLY A 199 -20.51 -13.72 -12.87
C GLY A 199 -19.29 -13.53 -13.78
N LEU A 200 -18.73 -12.32 -13.85
CA LEU A 200 -17.52 -12.02 -14.62
C LEU A 200 -16.28 -12.09 -13.73
N PHE A 201 -15.15 -12.57 -14.26
CA PHE A 201 -13.85 -12.45 -13.60
C PHE A 201 -13.30 -11.03 -13.73
N LYS A 202 -12.74 -10.51 -12.62
CA LYS A 202 -12.06 -9.22 -12.56
C LYS A 202 -10.66 -9.44 -11.99
N THR A 203 -9.65 -8.91 -12.66
CA THR A 203 -8.28 -8.87 -12.13
C THR A 203 -7.96 -7.48 -11.60
N ILE A 204 -7.59 -7.41 -10.32
CA ILE A 204 -7.14 -6.18 -9.66
C ILE A 204 -5.64 -6.28 -9.44
N HIS A 205 -4.92 -5.29 -9.93
CA HIS A 205 -3.48 -5.16 -9.79
C HIS A 205 -3.16 -4.07 -8.78
N TYR A 206 -2.26 -4.37 -7.84
CA TYR A 206 -1.77 -3.48 -6.81
C TYR A 206 -0.27 -3.29 -7.00
N SER A 207 0.15 -2.02 -7.10
CA SER A 207 1.54 -1.61 -7.04
C SER A 207 1.76 -0.85 -5.74
N ILE A 208 2.66 -1.34 -4.88
CA ILE A 208 3.06 -0.66 -3.64
C ILE A 208 4.52 -0.26 -3.80
N SER A 209 4.77 1.04 -3.97
CA SER A 209 6.10 1.59 -4.23
C SER A 209 6.59 2.42 -3.06
N GLU A 210 7.91 2.42 -2.82
CA GLU A 210 8.51 3.37 -1.90
C GLU A 210 8.53 4.76 -2.54
N VAL A 211 8.02 5.76 -1.82
CA VAL A 211 8.12 7.16 -2.23
C VAL A 211 9.51 7.67 -1.84
N PRO A 212 10.32 8.12 -2.81
CA PRO A 212 11.64 8.66 -2.52
C PRO A 212 11.57 9.83 -1.56
N GLU A 213 12.56 9.95 -0.67
CA GLU A 213 12.77 11.18 0.07
C GLU A 213 12.96 12.36 -0.89
N ARG A 214 12.55 13.56 -0.43
CA ARG A 214 12.50 14.78 -1.23
C ARG A 214 13.85 14.99 -1.94
N GLY A 215 13.85 14.78 -3.25
CA GLY A 215 15.03 14.99 -4.08
C GLY A 215 15.33 16.48 -4.27
N SER A 216 16.13 16.80 -5.28
CA SER A 216 16.44 18.17 -5.69
C SER A 216 15.31 18.87 -6.44
N TYR A 217 14.13 18.24 -6.53
CA TYR A 217 12.96 18.80 -7.21
C TYR A 217 12.46 20.06 -6.49
N LYS A 218 12.27 21.13 -7.26
CA LYS A 218 11.76 22.42 -6.77
C LYS A 218 10.36 22.66 -7.34
N PRO A 219 9.30 22.61 -6.50
CA PRO A 219 7.95 22.95 -6.93
C PRO A 219 7.88 24.39 -7.47
N ARG A 220 7.00 24.62 -8.44
CA ARG A 220 6.77 25.95 -9.03
C ARG A 220 5.28 26.29 -8.94
N LYS A 221 4.96 27.46 -8.40
CA LYS A 221 3.57 27.96 -8.33
C LYS A 221 2.99 28.06 -9.75
N ALA A 222 1.73 27.69 -9.90
CA ALA A 222 0.99 27.86 -11.14
C ALA A 222 0.77 29.35 -11.43
N ASP A 223 0.84 29.73 -12.71
CA ASP A 223 0.36 31.04 -13.17
C ASP A 223 -1.12 30.87 -13.50
N GLU A 224 -1.98 31.64 -12.84
CA GLU A 224 -3.44 31.52 -12.93
C GLU A 224 -4.00 31.80 -14.33
N ARG A 225 -3.23 32.50 -15.17
CA ARG A 225 -3.63 32.84 -16.54
C ARG A 225 -3.46 31.67 -17.51
N VAL A 226 -2.81 30.59 -17.10
CA VAL A 226 -2.49 29.45 -17.95
C VAL A 226 -2.97 28.15 -17.30
N GLY A 227 -3.64 27.31 -18.08
CA GLY A 227 -4.04 25.98 -17.63
C GLY A 227 -2.83 25.07 -17.42
N TYR A 228 -2.65 24.57 -16.20
CA TYR A 228 -1.66 23.53 -15.88
C TYR A 228 -2.35 22.33 -15.24
N PHE A 229 -1.77 21.15 -15.42
CA PHE A 229 -1.99 20.07 -14.46
C PHE A 229 -1.23 20.42 -13.18
N GLY A 230 -1.89 20.31 -12.04
CA GLY A 230 -1.30 20.76 -10.79
C GLY A 230 -1.83 20.04 -9.57
N THR A 231 -1.14 20.28 -8.46
CA THR A 231 -1.54 19.87 -7.13
C THR A 231 -1.82 21.12 -6.30
N ALA A 232 -2.95 21.11 -5.59
CA ALA A 232 -3.39 22.22 -4.77
C ALA A 232 -3.39 21.85 -3.29
N PHE A 233 -3.16 22.83 -2.43
CA PHE A 233 -3.45 22.72 -0.99
C PHE A 233 -3.95 24.07 -0.48
N ARG A 234 -4.63 24.04 0.67
CA ARG A 234 -5.12 25.21 1.37
C ARG A 234 -4.14 25.63 2.47
N ASP A 235 -3.63 26.84 2.39
CA ASP A 235 -2.75 27.46 3.38
C ASP A 235 -3.58 28.38 4.30
N LEU A 236 -3.85 27.91 5.52
CA LEU A 236 -4.61 28.66 6.53
C LEU A 236 -3.74 29.68 7.29
N GLY A 237 -2.47 29.82 6.93
CA GLY A 237 -1.62 30.92 7.40
C GLY A 237 -1.83 32.23 6.63
N GLN A 238 -2.52 32.19 5.49
CA GLN A 238 -2.79 33.38 4.67
C GLN A 238 -3.98 34.18 5.21
N TYR A 239 -3.83 35.50 5.25
CA TYR A 239 -4.87 36.41 5.75
C TYR A 239 -6.03 36.58 4.77
N HIS A 240 -5.74 36.75 3.48
CA HIS A 240 -6.74 36.96 2.45
C HIS A 240 -7.23 35.62 1.88
N ASP A 241 -8.53 35.51 1.63
CA ASP A 241 -9.15 34.26 1.14
C ASP A 241 -8.62 33.84 -0.23
N GLU A 242 -8.28 34.81 -1.09
CA GLU A 242 -7.73 34.56 -2.42
C GLU A 242 -6.35 33.89 -2.38
N ASP A 243 -5.55 34.15 -1.34
CA ASP A 243 -4.21 33.59 -1.19
C ASP A 243 -4.20 32.19 -0.55
N LYS A 244 -5.33 31.76 0.04
CA LYS A 244 -5.39 30.48 0.77
C LYS A 244 -5.20 29.28 -0.15
N TRP A 245 -5.58 29.37 -1.42
CA TRP A 245 -5.42 28.26 -2.35
C TRP A 245 -4.09 28.36 -3.08
N VAL A 246 -3.17 27.45 -2.77
CA VAL A 246 -1.85 27.40 -3.41
C VAL A 246 -1.82 26.28 -4.43
N HIS A 247 -1.61 26.64 -5.69
CA HIS A 247 -1.50 25.70 -6.81
C HIS A 247 -0.04 25.54 -7.25
N TYR A 248 0.44 24.30 -7.33
CA TYR A 248 1.74 23.96 -7.92
C TYR A 248 1.55 23.24 -9.25
N ILE A 249 2.44 23.51 -10.21
CA ILE A 249 2.44 22.80 -11.50
C ILE A 249 3.08 21.42 -11.37
N ASN A 250 2.48 20.43 -12.02
CA ASN A 250 3.07 19.10 -12.17
C ASN A 250 4.00 19.14 -13.38
N ARG A 251 5.29 18.89 -13.16
CA ARG A 251 6.32 18.94 -14.22
C ARG A 251 7.37 17.86 -13.99
N TRP A 252 8.01 17.46 -15.09
CA TRP A 252 9.15 16.56 -15.03
C TRP A 252 10.33 17.21 -14.29
N ASP A 253 11.04 16.43 -13.46
CA ASP A 253 12.30 16.84 -12.83
C ASP A 253 13.47 16.82 -13.84
N LEU A 254 13.38 17.71 -14.83
CA LEU A 254 14.40 17.88 -15.87
C LEU A 254 15.58 18.69 -15.32
N GLN A 255 16.67 17.99 -15.07
CA GLN A 255 17.93 18.60 -14.65
C GLN A 255 18.92 18.61 -15.81
N LYS A 256 19.52 19.77 -16.06
CA LYS A 256 20.65 19.89 -17.00
C LYS A 256 21.81 19.01 -16.50
N ARG A 257 22.46 18.31 -17.42
CA ARG A 257 23.72 17.59 -17.16
C ARG A 257 24.83 18.57 -16.74
N ASP A 258 24.94 19.70 -17.45
CA ASP A 258 25.77 20.83 -17.08
C ASP A 258 24.88 22.05 -16.73
N PRO A 259 24.83 22.46 -15.45
CA PRO A 259 24.05 23.62 -15.01
C PRO A 259 24.52 24.96 -15.60
N LYS A 260 25.78 25.07 -16.05
CA LYS A 260 26.38 26.32 -16.51
C LYS A 260 26.07 26.65 -17.96
N LEU A 261 25.70 25.65 -18.76
CA LEU A 261 25.37 25.84 -20.18
C LEU A 261 23.93 26.34 -20.35
N SER A 262 23.73 27.25 -21.31
CA SER A 262 22.40 27.74 -21.70
C SER A 262 21.50 26.59 -22.19
N LEU A 263 22.07 25.68 -22.99
CA LEU A 263 21.47 24.43 -23.43
C LEU A 263 22.37 23.25 -23.03
N SER A 264 21.81 22.27 -22.34
CA SER A 264 22.51 21.05 -21.95
C SER A 264 21.56 19.87 -22.11
N PRO A 265 22.05 18.70 -22.54
CA PRO A 265 21.25 17.48 -22.46
C PRO A 265 20.83 17.20 -21.01
N PRO A 266 19.73 16.45 -20.80
CA PRO A 266 19.28 16.10 -19.46
C PRO A 266 20.27 15.12 -18.78
N LYS A 267 20.30 15.18 -17.44
CA LYS A 267 21.12 14.31 -16.59
C LYS A 267 20.62 12.86 -16.59
N LYS A 268 19.31 12.65 -16.68
CA LYS A 268 18.67 11.33 -16.84
C LYS A 268 17.75 11.38 -18.06
N THR A 269 17.83 10.36 -18.92
CA THR A 269 17.03 10.29 -20.15
C THR A 269 15.54 10.03 -19.83
N ASN A 270 15.26 9.21 -18.82
CA ASN A 270 13.91 8.95 -18.33
C ASN A 270 13.66 9.80 -17.08
N CYS A 271 12.88 10.87 -17.22
CA CYS A 271 12.43 11.70 -16.09
C CYS A 271 11.13 11.12 -15.54
N PHE A 272 10.99 11.04 -14.21
CA PHE A 272 9.74 10.70 -13.55
C PHE A 272 8.99 11.99 -13.16
N LEU A 273 7.65 11.93 -13.10
CA LEU A 273 6.83 12.94 -12.44
C LEU A 273 7.01 12.77 -10.93
N TYR A 274 7.27 13.88 -10.24
CA TYR A 274 7.41 13.95 -8.78
C TYR A 274 6.34 14.87 -8.20
#